data_AF-A0A815BHK7-F1
#
_entry.id   AF-A0A815BHK7-F1
#
_cell.length_a   1.000
_cell.length_b   1.000
_cell.length_c   1.000
_cell.angle_alpha   90.00
_cell.angle_beta   90.00
_cell.angle_gamma   90.00
#
_symmetry.space_group_name_H-M   'P 1'
#
loop_
_entity.id
_entity.type
_entity.pdbx_description
1 polymer ?
#
loop_
_entity_poly.entity_id
_entity_poly.type
_entity_poly.pdbx_seq_one_letter_code
_entity_poly.pdbx_strand_id
1 'polypeptide(L)'
;MSHYDDSISFTSPLIVQFNNDPTGTISNKKDLEDYFIRALKKFPDLHFEFLSTSISVNSLIIHYKSVNNMIAMEYFEFNDQNQLVKVKAHYSY
;
A
#
# COMPACT_ATOMS: atom_id res chain seq x y z
N MET A 1 9.51 3.49 5.52
CA MET A 1 9.30 2.35 6.44
C MET A 1 8.88 2.74 7.86
N SER A 2 9.13 3.97 8.35
CA SER A 2 8.75 4.40 9.70
C SER A 2 7.25 4.33 10.02
N HIS A 3 6.37 4.49 9.02
CA HIS A 3 4.92 4.45 9.20
C HIS A 3 4.35 3.04 9.46
N TYR A 4 5.13 1.97 9.25
CA TYR A 4 4.63 0.61 9.28
C TYR A 4 5.05 -0.12 10.55
N ASP A 5 4.11 -0.86 11.14
CA ASP A 5 4.38 -1.85 12.17
C ASP A 5 5.20 -3.02 11.59
N ASP A 6 5.97 -3.70 12.43
CA ASP A 6 6.81 -4.83 11.99
C ASP A 6 5.97 -6.02 11.52
N SER A 7 4.74 -6.16 12.04
CA SER A 7 3.74 -7.19 11.71
C SER A 7 2.68 -6.75 10.68
N ILE A 8 2.98 -5.74 9.86
CA ILE A 8 2.09 -5.20 8.84
C ILE A 8 1.47 -6.28 7.93
N SER A 9 0.15 -6.21 7.71
CA SER A 9 -0.52 -6.93 6.63
C SER A 9 -0.82 -5.98 5.46
N PHE A 10 -0.05 -6.08 4.38
CA PHE A 10 -0.19 -5.24 3.19
C PHE A 10 -0.72 -6.09 2.02
N THR A 11 -1.92 -5.78 1.52
CA THR A 11 -2.56 -6.50 0.41
C THR A 11 -2.74 -5.61 -0.82
N SER A 12 -2.36 -6.11 -1.99
CA SER A 12 -2.53 -5.38 -3.26
C SER A 12 -2.63 -6.34 -4.46
N PRO A 13 -3.52 -6.06 -5.44
CA PRO A 13 -3.53 -6.76 -6.73
C PRO A 13 -2.16 -6.72 -7.46
N LEU A 14 -1.37 -5.66 -7.26
CA LEU A 14 -0.04 -5.54 -7.85
C LEU A 14 0.97 -6.52 -7.25
N ILE A 15 0.77 -6.98 -6.01
CA ILE A 15 1.62 -8.02 -5.41
C ILE A 15 1.40 -9.34 -6.14
N VAL A 16 0.15 -9.68 -6.46
CA VAL A 16 -0.17 -10.88 -7.27
C VAL A 16 0.57 -10.82 -8.61
N GLN A 17 0.53 -9.67 -9.27
CA GLN A 17 1.18 -9.47 -10.57
C GLN A 17 2.70 -9.51 -10.53
N PHE A 18 3.34 -8.96 -9.47
CA PHE A 18 4.80 -8.81 -9.43
C PHE A 18 5.54 -9.90 -8.66
N ASN A 19 4.91 -10.47 -7.63
CA ASN A 19 5.53 -11.51 -6.81
C ASN A 19 5.03 -12.92 -7.16
N ASN A 20 4.05 -13.06 -8.08
CA ASN A 20 3.37 -14.32 -8.39
C ASN A 20 2.81 -15.02 -7.13
N ASP A 21 2.42 -14.20 -6.15
CA ASP A 21 1.85 -14.64 -4.89
C ASP A 21 0.32 -14.51 -4.98
N PRO A 22 -0.43 -15.64 -4.99
CA PRO A 22 -1.88 -15.63 -5.17
C PRO A 22 -2.62 -14.99 -3.99
N THR A 23 -1.99 -14.87 -2.81
CA THR A 23 -2.58 -14.19 -1.66
C THR A 23 -2.57 -12.66 -1.82
N GLY A 24 -1.66 -12.15 -2.68
CA GLY A 24 -1.44 -10.72 -2.87
C GLY A 24 -1.04 -9.99 -1.58
N THR A 25 -0.57 -10.70 -0.55
CA THR A 25 -0.42 -10.17 0.81
C THR A 25 1.00 -10.38 1.33
N ILE A 26 1.62 -9.30 1.80
CA ILE A 26 2.88 -9.31 2.54
C ILE A 26 2.57 -9.10 4.02
N SER A 27 3.12 -9.94 4.90
CA SER A 27 2.79 -9.97 6.34
C SER A 27 3.92 -9.50 7.26
N ASN A 28 4.99 -8.92 6.70
CA ASN A 28 6.09 -8.36 7.48
C ASN A 28 6.73 -7.17 6.78
N LYS A 29 7.36 -6.31 7.58
CA LYS A 29 7.95 -5.06 7.13
C LYS A 29 9.17 -5.21 6.21
N LYS A 30 9.98 -6.25 6.41
CA LYS A 30 11.18 -6.50 5.61
C LYS A 30 10.82 -6.81 4.16
N ASP A 31 9.90 -7.75 3.96
CA ASP A 31 9.45 -8.13 2.62
C ASP A 31 8.69 -6.99 1.94
N LEU A 32 7.99 -6.16 2.72
CA LEU A 32 7.32 -4.96 2.23
C LEU A 32 8.32 -3.91 1.73
N GLU A 33 9.42 -3.70 2.47
CA GLU A 33 10.51 -2.83 2.05
C GLU A 33 11.15 -3.32 0.74
N ASP A 34 11.45 -4.62 0.64
CA ASP A 34 12.00 -5.23 -0.57
C ASP A 34 11.03 -5.09 -1.76
N TYR A 35 9.72 -5.24 -1.53
CA TYR A 35 8.69 -5.00 -2.54
C TYR A 35 8.69 -3.54 -3.03
N PHE A 36 8.72 -2.56 -2.12
CA PHE A 36 8.77 -1.14 -2.49
C PHE A 36 10.06 -0.79 -3.23
N ILE A 37 11.22 -1.32 -2.82
CA ILE A 37 12.48 -1.11 -3.54
C ILE A 37 12.38 -1.62 -4.98
N ARG A 38 11.80 -2.81 -5.20
CA ARG A 38 11.56 -3.35 -6.54
C ARG A 38 10.59 -2.49 -7.35
N ALA A 39 9.50 -2.03 -6.72
CA ALA A 39 8.51 -1.16 -7.37
C ALA A 39 9.14 0.18 -7.81
N LEU A 40 9.91 0.84 -6.93
CA LEU A 40 10.58 2.11 -7.22
C LEU A 40 11.63 1.97 -8.33
N LYS A 41 12.35 0.84 -8.39
CA LYS A 41 13.28 0.55 -9.49
C LYS A 41 12.55 0.33 -10.82
N LYS A 42 11.38 -0.31 -10.79
CA LYS A 42 10.57 -0.61 -11.98
C LYS A 42 9.85 0.63 -12.52
N PHE A 43 9.44 1.53 -11.63
CA PHE A 43 8.72 2.76 -11.95
C PHE A 43 9.53 3.96 -11.45
N PRO A 44 10.63 4.34 -12.13
CA PRO A 44 11.50 5.42 -11.67
C PRO A 44 10.81 6.79 -11.66
N ASP A 45 9.82 6.98 -12.53
CA ASP A 45 9.01 8.20 -12.61
C ASP A 45 7.72 8.12 -11.78
N LEU A 46 7.68 7.22 -10.78
CA LEU A 46 6.50 7.06 -9.93
C LEU A 46 6.13 8.38 -9.25
N HIS A 47 4.94 8.86 -9.55
CA HIS A 47 4.36 10.04 -8.94
C HIS A 47 2.94 9.74 -8.48
N PHE A 48 2.67 10.07 -7.22
CA PHE A 48 1.33 9.94 -6.64
C PHE A 48 0.63 11.29 -6.65
N GLU A 49 -0.52 11.38 -7.31
CA GLU A 49 -1.36 12.59 -7.28
C GLU A 49 -2.48 12.40 -6.24
N PHE A 50 -2.43 13.16 -5.15
CA PHE A 50 -3.46 13.14 -4.12
C PHE A 50 -4.81 13.65 -4.65
N LEU A 51 -5.90 12.95 -4.35
CA LEU A 51 -7.26 13.36 -4.72
C LEU A 51 -8.10 13.69 -3.49
N SER A 52 -8.21 12.76 -2.53
CA SER A 52 -9.00 12.95 -1.31
C SER A 52 -8.64 11.97 -0.20
N THR A 53 -9.05 12.28 1.03
CA THR A 53 -8.95 11.37 2.19
C THR A 53 -10.31 11.21 2.87
N SER A 54 -10.61 10.00 3.31
CA SER A 54 -11.74 9.70 4.20
C SER A 54 -11.20 9.11 5.50
N ILE A 55 -11.71 9.56 6.65
CA ILE A 55 -11.18 9.21 7.97
C ILE A 55 -12.24 8.47 8.79
N SER A 56 -11.81 7.47 9.56
CA SER A 56 -12.56 6.75 10.58
C SER A 56 -11.83 6.85 11.94
N VAL A 57 -12.28 6.12 12.96
CA VAL A 57 -11.71 6.16 14.31
C VAL A 57 -10.24 5.76 14.35
N ASN A 58 -9.87 4.65 13.70
CA ASN A 58 -8.51 4.10 13.69
C ASN A 58 -8.00 3.75 12.29
N SER A 59 -8.65 4.30 11.26
CA SER A 59 -8.32 4.01 9.88
C SER A 59 -8.58 5.20 8.98
N LEU A 60 -7.97 5.20 7.81
CA LEU A 60 -8.26 6.16 6.76
C LEU A 60 -8.23 5.47 5.39
N ILE A 61 -8.84 6.12 4.40
CA ILE A 61 -8.70 5.77 2.99
C ILE A 61 -8.08 6.97 2.27
N ILE A 62 -7.01 6.74 1.51
CA ILE A 62 -6.46 7.74 0.58
C ILE A 62 -6.89 7.37 -0.82
N HIS A 63 -7.47 8.34 -1.52
CA HIS A 63 -7.78 8.27 -2.93
C HIS A 63 -6.73 9.08 -3.70
N TYR A 64 -6.03 8.44 -4.64
CA TYR A 64 -4.92 9.05 -5.37
C TYR A 64 -4.73 8.43 -6.76
N LYS A 65 -4.08 9.15 -7.67
CA LYS A 65 -3.55 8.55 -8.92
C LYS A 65 -2.22 7.89 -8.62
N SER A 66 -2.11 6.62 -8.99
CA SER A 66 -0.97 5.74 -8.77
C SER A 66 -0.18 5.52 -10.05
N VAL A 67 0.69 4.50 -10.01
CA VAL A 67 1.45 4.01 -11.16
C VAL A 67 0.55 3.80 -12.38
N ASN A 68 1.08 4.13 -13.57
CA ASN A 68 0.37 4.04 -14.86
C ASN A 68 -0.97 4.79 -14.89
N ASN A 69 -1.10 5.89 -14.14
CA ASN A 69 -2.33 6.68 -14.01
C ASN A 69 -3.54 5.91 -13.46
N MET A 70 -3.32 4.76 -12.81
CA MET A 70 -4.41 4.01 -12.19
C MET A 70 -4.99 4.79 -11.00
N ILE A 71 -6.30 4.78 -10.85
CA ILE A 71 -6.96 5.35 -9.68
C ILE A 71 -6.91 4.33 -8.55
N ALA A 72 -6.28 4.71 -7.44
CA ALA A 72 -6.14 3.90 -6.24
C ALA A 72 -6.99 4.46 -5.09
N MET A 73 -7.68 3.56 -4.39
CA MET A 73 -8.28 3.79 -3.08
C MET A 73 -7.61 2.84 -2.10
N GLU A 74 -6.74 3.37 -1.25
CA GLU A 74 -5.94 2.57 -0.35
C GLU A 74 -6.40 2.77 1.09
N TYR A 75 -6.79 1.67 1.73
CA TYR A 75 -7.20 1.61 3.12
C TYR A 75 -5.98 1.43 4.02
N PHE A 76 -5.95 2.16 5.13
CA PHE A 76 -4.88 2.18 6.12
C PHE A 76 -5.47 2.05 7.52
N GLU A 77 -5.03 1.07 8.31
CA GLU A 77 -5.45 0.84 9.70
C GLU A 77 -4.27 1.01 10.64
N PHE A 78 -4.47 1.75 11.73
CA PHE A 78 -3.43 2.08 12.70
C PHE A 78 -3.58 1.27 13.99
N ASN A 79 -2.46 0.98 14.65
CA ASN A 79 -2.41 0.57 16.04
C ASN A 79 -2.40 1.78 17.00
N ASP A 80 -2.40 1.52 18.31
CA ASP A 80 -2.38 2.55 19.35
C ASP A 80 -1.07 3.37 19.38
N GLN A 81 -0.03 2.91 18.68
CA GLN A 81 1.26 3.58 18.51
C GLN A 81 1.32 4.42 17.22
N ASN A 82 0.19 4.60 16.52
CA ASN A 82 0.07 5.32 15.25
C ASN A 82 0.88 4.70 14.10
N GLN A 83 1.11 3.39 14.13
CA GLN A 83 1.76 2.65 13.04
C GLN A 83 0.72 1.84 12.26
N LEU A 84 0.96 1.70 10.96
CA LEU A 84 0.12 0.93 10.06
C LEU A 84 0.27 -0.57 10.32
N VAL A 85 -0.84 -1.22 10.68
CA VAL A 85 -0.94 -2.68 10.90
C VAL A 85 -1.68 -3.41 9.78
N LYS A 86 -2.49 -2.68 9.00
CA LYS A 86 -3.17 -3.23 7.82
C LYS A 86 -3.26 -2.19 6.72
N VAL A 87 -2.90 -2.59 5.50
CA VAL A 87 -3.05 -1.77 4.30
C VAL A 87 -3.68 -2.60 3.19
N LYS A 88 -4.65 -2.04 2.47
CA LYS A 88 -5.28 -2.68 1.31
C LYS A 88 -5.42 -1.70 0.16
N ALA A 89 -4.71 -1.97 -0.93
CA ALA A 89 -4.81 -1.18 -2.16
C ALA A 89 -5.94 -1.71 -3.05
N HIS A 90 -6.85 -0.82 -3.43
CA HIS A 90 -7.92 -1.09 -4.40
C HIS A 90 -7.69 -0.22 -5.61
N TYR A 91 -7.85 -0.79 -6.81
CA TYR A 91 -7.69 -0.07 -8.07
C TYR A 91 -9.02 -0.11 -8.84
N SER A 92 -9.33 0.97 -9.54
CA SER A 92 -10.43 0.99 -10.51
C SER A 92 -9.91 0.51 -11.87
N TYR A 93 -10.62 -0.44 -12.49
CA TYR A 93 -10.34 -0.96 -13.84
C TYR A 93 -11.24 -0.33 -14.88
#